data_AF-A0A0B8NXV9-F1
#
_entry.id   AF-A0A0B8NXV9-F1
#
_cell.length_a   1.000
_cell.length_b   1.000
_cell.length_c   1.000
_cell.angle_alpha   90.00
_cell.angle_beta   90.00
_cell.angle_gamma   90.00
#
_symmetry.space_group_name_H-M   'P 1'
#
loop_
_entity.id
_entity.type
_entity.pdbx_description
1 polymer ?
#
loop_
_entity_poly.entity_id
_entity_poly.type
_entity_poly.pdbx_seq_one_letter_code
_entity_poly.pdbx_strand_id
1 'polypeptide(L)'
;MVKEQAAQLEEFCHQGAEYHERRVFDAISSSEYIAWDEISLVDTSSRLNYTETILDEEHDKIITCDMVINYIYDDKEIALNTSFQVLMKEKQTVSNTQITDEAVTDFIVRVMVN
;
A
#
# COMPACT_ATOMS: atom_id res chain seq x y z
N MET A 1 -13.61 -0.29 -19.64
CA MET A 1 -13.49 0.96 -18.86
C MET A 1 -13.06 2.07 -19.81
N VAL A 2 -13.73 3.22 -19.81
CA VAL A 2 -13.34 4.38 -20.62
C VAL A 2 -12.04 4.96 -20.03
N LYS A 3 -11.10 5.45 -20.85
CA LYS A 3 -9.79 5.94 -20.37
C LYS A 3 -9.89 6.97 -19.25
N GLU A 4 -10.87 7.86 -19.33
CA GLU A 4 -11.14 8.88 -18.30
C GLU A 4 -11.58 8.27 -16.96
N GLN A 5 -12.37 7.21 -17.01
CA GLN A 5 -12.78 6.48 -15.81
C GLN A 5 -11.59 5.79 -15.16
N ALA A 6 -10.70 5.18 -15.94
CA ALA A 6 -9.49 4.54 -15.42
C ALA A 6 -8.59 5.55 -14.69
N ALA A 7 -8.32 6.71 -15.32
CA ALA A 7 -7.50 7.76 -14.73
C ALA A 7 -8.08 8.30 -13.41
N GLN A 8 -9.41 8.41 -13.30
CA GLN A 8 -10.07 8.81 -12.07
C GLN A 8 -9.91 7.78 -10.95
N LEU A 9 -9.96 6.47 -11.26
CA LEU A 9 -9.74 5.41 -10.27
C LEU A 9 -8.28 5.37 -9.80
N GLU A 10 -7.33 5.56 -10.71
CA GLU A 10 -5.90 5.65 -10.37
C GLU A 10 -5.63 6.84 -9.44
N GLU A 11 -6.28 7.98 -9.65
CA GLU A 11 -6.16 9.15 -8.77
C GLU A 11 -6.66 8.85 -7.34
N PHE A 12 -7.75 8.08 -7.20
CA PHE A 12 -8.20 7.64 -5.88
C PHE A 12 -7.17 6.72 -5.19
N CYS A 13 -6.52 5.83 -5.95
CA CYS A 13 -5.43 5.01 -5.42
C CYS A 13 -4.21 5.86 -5.03
N HIS A 14 -3.88 6.90 -5.79
CA HIS A 14 -2.80 7.81 -5.42
C HIS A 14 -3.10 8.56 -4.12
N GLN A 15 -4.31 9.12 -3.98
CA GLN A 15 -4.73 9.85 -2.79
C GLN A 15 -4.81 8.94 -1.54
N GLY A 16 -5.30 7.72 -1.69
CA GLY A 16 -5.39 6.77 -0.58
C GLY A 16 -4.03 6.21 -0.13
N ALA A 17 -3.04 6.20 -1.01
CA ALA A 17 -1.71 5.67 -0.72
C ALA A 17 -1.04 6.37 0.47
N GLU A 18 -1.14 7.69 0.57
CA GLU A 18 -0.53 8.44 1.68
C GLU A 18 -1.09 7.99 3.04
N TYR A 19 -2.41 7.74 3.11
CA TYR A 19 -3.02 7.24 4.34
C TYR A 19 -2.55 5.82 4.65
N HIS A 20 -2.53 4.93 3.66
CA HIS A 20 -2.12 3.55 3.88
C HIS A 20 -0.62 3.42 4.21
N GLU A 21 0.25 4.23 3.58
CA GLU A 21 1.67 4.30 3.88
C GLU A 21 1.93 4.62 5.35
N ARG A 22 1.19 5.59 5.92
CA ARG A 22 1.29 5.90 7.37
C ARG A 22 0.89 4.71 8.24
N ARG A 23 -0.14 3.95 7.85
CA ARG A 23 -0.57 2.74 8.57
C ARG A 23 0.49 1.64 8.52
N VAL A 24 1.12 1.46 7.36
CA VAL A 24 2.25 0.54 7.19
C VAL A 24 3.42 1.00 8.05
N PHE A 25 3.78 2.28 7.98
CA PHE A 25 4.83 2.88 8.79
C PHE A 25 4.60 2.66 10.29
N ASP A 26 3.40 2.95 10.80
CA ASP A 26 3.04 2.71 12.20
C ASP A 26 3.28 1.24 12.58
N ALA A 27 2.89 0.30 11.72
CA ALA A 27 3.05 -1.13 11.95
C ALA A 27 4.53 -1.55 11.98
N ILE A 28 5.37 -1.06 11.06
CA ILE A 28 6.81 -1.38 11.05
C ILE A 28 7.58 -0.64 12.14
N SER A 29 7.17 0.58 12.53
CA SER A 29 7.90 1.48 13.44
C SER A 29 8.18 0.88 14.82
N SER A 30 7.37 -0.09 15.23
CA SER A 30 7.51 -0.80 16.50
C SER A 30 8.42 -2.03 16.44
N SER A 31 8.94 -2.39 15.26
CA SER A 31 9.83 -3.53 15.06
C SER A 31 11.24 -3.25 15.60
N GLU A 32 11.74 -4.16 16.43
CA GLU A 32 13.14 -4.18 16.87
C GLU A 32 14.11 -4.72 15.80
N TYR A 33 13.58 -5.29 14.72
CA TYR A 33 14.36 -5.92 13.66
C TYR A 33 14.78 -4.94 12.55
N ILE A 34 14.31 -3.70 12.59
CA ILE A 34 14.64 -2.66 11.62
C ILE A 34 15.63 -1.69 12.26
N ALA A 35 16.86 -1.66 11.75
CA ALA A 35 17.82 -0.61 12.05
C ALA A 35 17.39 0.70 11.35
N TRP A 36 16.68 1.57 12.09
CA TRP A 36 16.09 2.78 11.55
C TRP A 36 17.09 3.82 11.03
N ASP A 37 18.35 3.73 11.45
CA ASP A 37 19.47 4.54 10.98
C ASP A 37 20.07 4.04 9.66
N GLU A 38 19.76 2.81 9.26
CA GLU A 38 20.25 2.16 8.04
C GLU A 38 19.18 2.04 6.95
N ILE A 39 17.93 2.36 7.27
CA ILE A 39 16.80 2.34 6.33
C ILE A 39 16.49 3.74 5.80
N SER A 40 16.21 3.84 4.49
CA SER A 40 15.74 5.07 3.87
C SER A 40 14.63 4.80 2.86
N LEU A 41 13.58 5.62 2.89
CA LEU A 41 12.50 5.57 1.91
C LEU A 41 12.99 6.13 0.56
N VAL A 42 12.78 5.37 -0.51
CA VAL A 42 13.11 5.77 -1.89
C VAL A 42 11.88 6.39 -2.55
N ASP A 43 10.81 5.61 -2.68
CA ASP A 43 9.55 6.04 -3.24
C ASP A 43 8.39 5.15 -2.77
N THR A 44 7.17 5.65 -3.00
CA THR A 44 5.93 4.92 -2.84
C THR A 44 5.17 5.01 -4.15
N SER A 45 4.70 3.87 -4.65
CA SER A 45 3.83 3.80 -5.82
C SER A 45 2.53 3.09 -5.46
N SER A 46 1.45 3.54 -6.08
CA SER A 46 0.11 2.97 -5.90
C SER A 46 -0.59 2.92 -7.24
N ARG A 47 -1.36 1.85 -7.47
CA ARG A 47 -2.10 1.65 -8.71
C ARG A 47 -3.39 0.89 -8.45
N LEU A 48 -4.35 1.03 -9.36
CA LEU A 48 -5.57 0.24 -9.33
C LEU A 48 -5.25 -1.27 -9.49
N ASN A 49 -5.79 -2.09 -8.60
CA ASN A 49 -5.81 -3.54 -8.77
C ASN A 49 -7.03 -3.93 -9.60
N TYR A 50 -6.81 -4.13 -10.90
CA TYR A 50 -7.87 -4.48 -11.87
C TYR A 50 -8.49 -5.86 -11.66
N THR A 51 -7.82 -6.74 -10.90
CA THR A 51 -8.28 -8.11 -10.64
C THR A 51 -9.24 -8.16 -9.47
N GLU A 52 -8.97 -7.37 -8.43
CA GLU A 52 -9.74 -7.37 -7.17
C GLU A 52 -10.75 -6.23 -7.08
N THR A 53 -10.65 -5.23 -7.96
CA THR A 53 -11.61 -4.12 -7.98
C THR A 53 -12.99 -4.58 -8.47
N ILE A 54 -14.00 -4.37 -7.65
CA ILE A 54 -15.40 -4.67 -7.97
C ILE A 54 -16.15 -3.37 -8.23
N LEU A 55 -16.42 -3.10 -9.52
CA LEU A 55 -17.22 -1.95 -9.95
C LEU A 55 -18.68 -2.37 -10.10
N ASP A 56 -19.45 -2.14 -9.06
CA ASP A 56 -20.83 -2.57 -8.91
C ASP A 56 -21.73 -1.34 -8.62
N GLU A 57 -22.97 -1.34 -9.12
CA GLU A 57 -23.94 -0.24 -8.91
C GLU A 57 -24.71 -0.31 -7.58
N GLU A 58 -24.83 -1.50 -7.00
CA GLU A 58 -25.43 -1.80 -5.68
C GLU A 58 -24.46 -1.62 -4.51
N HIS A 59 -23.16 -1.82 -4.71
CA HIS A 59 -22.11 -1.58 -3.74
C HIS A 59 -21.59 -0.15 -3.90
N ASP A 60 -21.39 0.57 -2.79
CA ASP A 60 -20.72 1.86 -2.80
C ASP A 60 -19.32 1.68 -3.40
N LYS A 61 -19.19 1.98 -4.71
CA LYS A 61 -18.06 1.58 -5.56
C LYS A 61 -16.73 1.51 -4.78
N ILE A 62 -16.32 0.29 -4.47
CA ILE A 62 -15.09 -0.02 -3.75
C ILE A 62 -14.04 -0.35 -4.79
N ILE A 63 -12.90 0.32 -4.73
CA ILE A 63 -11.74 -0.07 -5.53
C ILE A 63 -10.66 -0.63 -4.62
N THR A 64 -9.92 -1.61 -5.15
CA THR A 64 -8.72 -2.13 -4.50
C THR A 64 -7.50 -1.54 -5.20
N CYS A 65 -6.54 -1.09 -4.42
CA CYS A 65 -5.30 -0.48 -4.88
C CYS A 65 -4.12 -1.31 -4.39
N ASP A 66 -3.21 -1.67 -5.31
CA ASP A 66 -1.90 -2.21 -4.96
C ASP A 66 -0.99 -1.06 -4.55
N MET A 67 -0.15 -1.26 -3.54
CA MET A 67 0.86 -0.30 -3.12
C MET A 67 2.21 -0.99 -2.96
N VAL A 68 3.26 -0.33 -3.46
CA VAL A 68 4.65 -0.74 -3.30
C VAL A 68 5.41 0.41 -2.66
N ILE A 69 6.05 0.14 -1.52
CA ILE A 69 6.93 1.08 -0.83
C ILE A 69 8.35 0.55 -0.97
N ASN A 70 9.21 1.30 -1.64
CA ASN A 70 10.59 0.91 -1.85
C ASN A 70 11.50 1.62 -0.84
N TYR A 71 12.37 0.84 -0.21
CA TYR A 71 13.39 1.29 0.71
C TYR A 71 14.77 0.88 0.23
N ILE A 72 15.79 1.59 0.70
CA ILE A 72 17.17 1.10 0.75
C ILE A 72 17.44 0.70 2.21
N TYR A 73 17.98 -0.51 2.40
CA TYR A 73 18.44 -1.03 3.69
C TYR A 73 19.83 -1.63 3.51
N ASP A 74 20.83 -1.15 4.23
CA ASP A 74 22.24 -1.59 4.11
C ASP A 74 22.72 -1.65 2.64
N ASP A 75 22.55 -0.55 1.92
CA ASP A 75 22.86 -0.39 0.48
C ASP A 75 22.12 -1.36 -0.48
N LYS A 76 21.05 -2.03 -0.03
CA LYS A 76 20.22 -2.93 -0.84
C LYS A 76 18.80 -2.40 -1.00
N GLU A 77 18.25 -2.53 -2.21
CA GLU A 77 16.84 -2.24 -2.47
C GLU A 77 15.94 -3.33 -1.86
N ILE A 78 14.93 -2.91 -1.12
CA ILE A 78 13.93 -3.79 -0.51
C ILE A 78 12.54 -3.16 -0.64
N ALA A 79 11.57 -3.96 -1.08
CA ALA A 79 10.22 -3.50 -1.34
C ALA A 79 9.20 -4.14 -0.38
N LEU A 80 8.30 -3.32 0.16
CA LEU A 80 7.10 -3.75 0.85
C LEU A 80 5.92 -3.67 -0.12
N ASN A 81 5.26 -4.81 -0.35
CA ASN A 81 4.10 -4.90 -1.24
C ASN A 81 2.85 -5.13 -0.39
N THR A 82 1.83 -4.30 -0.58
CA THR A 82 0.57 -4.36 0.17
C THR A 82 -0.60 -3.92 -0.72
N SER A 83 -1.82 -4.04 -0.22
CA SER A 83 -3.00 -3.49 -0.87
C SER A 83 -3.95 -2.86 0.14
N PHE A 84 -4.79 -1.96 -0.36
CA PHE A 84 -5.81 -1.29 0.43
C PHE A 84 -7.04 -1.02 -0.43
N GLN A 85 -8.15 -0.66 0.23
CA GLN A 85 -9.41 -0.36 -0.43
C GLN A 85 -9.75 1.12 -0.31
N VAL A 86 -10.42 1.67 -1.32
CA VAL A 86 -10.98 3.01 -1.29
C VAL A 86 -12.49 2.94 -1.49
N LEU A 87 -13.22 3.44 -0.51
CA LEU A 87 -14.66 3.66 -0.58
C LEU A 87 -14.90 5.00 -1.27
N MET A 88 -15.19 4.98 -2.58
CA MET A 88 -15.13 6.18 -3.41
C MET A 88 -16.19 7.24 -3.07
N LYS A 89 -17.38 6.83 -2.58
CA LYS A 89 -18.44 7.79 -2.21
C LYS A 89 -18.10 8.51 -0.91
N GLU A 90 -17.53 7.79 0.04
CA GLU A 90 -17.12 8.25 1.37
C GLU A 90 -15.78 8.97 1.35
N LYS A 91 -15.01 8.82 0.25
CA LYS A 91 -13.61 9.27 0.12
C LYS A 91 -12.75 8.73 1.27
N GLN A 92 -13.01 7.50 1.67
CA GLN A 92 -12.35 6.86 2.78
C GLN A 92 -11.40 5.77 2.29
N THR A 93 -10.18 5.79 2.82
CA THR A 93 -9.21 4.71 2.65
C THR A 93 -9.40 3.69 3.76
N VAL A 94 -9.46 2.41 3.39
CA VAL A 94 -9.60 1.27 4.29
C VAL A 94 -8.39 0.38 4.13
N SER A 95 -7.56 0.34 5.16
CA SER A 95 -6.41 -0.58 5.25
C SER A 95 -6.88 -1.87 5.93
N ASN A 96 -6.80 -3.00 5.23
CA ASN A 96 -7.09 -4.28 5.84
C ASN A 96 -5.94 -4.68 6.77
N THR A 97 -6.22 -4.79 8.07
CA THR A 97 -5.21 -5.13 9.08
C THR A 97 -4.47 -6.42 8.76
N GLN A 98 -5.18 -7.48 8.34
CA GLN A 98 -4.55 -8.76 8.03
C GLN A 98 -3.56 -8.63 6.86
N ILE A 99 -3.99 -8.00 5.76
CA ILE A 99 -3.12 -7.79 4.58
C ILE A 99 -1.90 -6.94 4.96
N THR A 100 -2.12 -5.90 5.77
CA THR A 100 -1.05 -5.02 6.24
C THR A 100 -0.05 -5.78 7.11
N ASP A 101 -0.51 -6.57 8.07
CA ASP A 101 0.34 -7.32 8.98
C ASP A 101 1.15 -8.41 8.25
N GLU A 102 0.53 -9.08 7.27
CA GLU A 102 1.21 -10.06 6.41
C GLU A 102 2.32 -9.39 5.57
N ALA A 103 2.03 -8.24 4.95
CA ALA A 103 3.00 -7.47 4.18
C ALA A 103 4.17 -6.96 5.04
N VAL A 104 3.87 -6.47 6.23
CA VAL A 104 4.85 -6.00 7.22
C VAL A 104 5.75 -7.15 7.68
N THR A 105 5.16 -8.33 7.95
CA THR A 105 5.92 -9.51 8.36
C THR A 105 6.86 -9.98 7.25
N ASP A 106 6.37 -10.08 6.02
CA ASP A 106 7.21 -10.45 4.86
C ASP A 106 8.36 -9.45 4.66
N PHE A 107 8.07 -8.15 4.80
CA PHE A 107 9.09 -7.11 4.75
C PHE A 107 10.17 -7.27 5.83
N ILE A 108 9.78 -7.49 7.09
CA ILE A 108 10.73 -7.70 8.19
C ILE A 108 11.59 -8.95 7.94
N VAL A 109 11.00 -10.05 7.46
CA VAL A 109 11.77 -11.26 7.11
C VAL A 109 12.81 -10.94 6.04
N ARG A 110 12.45 -10.16 5.00
CA ARG A 110 13.38 -9.74 3.96
C ARG A 110 14.51 -8.84 4.50
N VAL A 111 14.22 -7.94 5.44
CA VAL A 111 15.22 -7.13 6.14
C VAL A 111 16.21 -8.03 6.91
N MET A 112 15.70 -9.05 7.61
CA MET A 112 16.54 -9.93 8.44
C MET A 112 17.43 -10.91 7.65
N VAL A 113 17.02 -11.32 6.44
CA VAL A 113 17.78 -12.27 5.61
C VAL A 113 18.69 -11.61 4.59
N ASN A 114 18.49 -10.31 4.34
CA ASN A 114 19.39 -9.50 3.53
C ASN A 114 20.70 -9.24 4.28
#